data_AF-W4LKM2-F1
#
_entry.id   AF-W4LKM2-F1
#
_cell.length_a   1.000
_cell.length_b   1.000
_cell.length_c   1.000
_cell.angle_alpha   90.00
_cell.angle_beta   90.00
_cell.angle_gamma   90.00
#
_symmetry.space_group_name_H-M   'P 1'
#
loop_
_entity.id
_entity.type
_entity.pdbx_description
1 polymer ?
#
loop_
_entity_poly.entity_id
_entity_poly.type
_entity_poly.pdbx_seq_one_letter_code
_entity_poly.pdbx_strand_id
1 'polypeptide(L)'
;MQLDGFTTAAQIINFLILVALLKRFLYGPIIRAMDAREAQIATRVQAAQDQLATAERQAAHYHEQLQALNQTRDTMLSEAAEEAESRRQRLLDQARQDVQQLQEQWRQNLQQEQMSFLQELRHQAGLQAIDVARHVVEDLAHQELEQAVIHIFLQHLKNLDDETRQVFATADGEPSGQVVIRSAFPLSLRTEQTLMQAVQAHLLDHAQVQFVTVPTLICGLELEAKGQKLAWHMAHYLDHLEEQFAAMLRQESEPQTTMAG
;
A
#
# COMPACT_ATOMS: atom_id res chain seq x y z
N MET A 1 22.95 -66.72 -133.81
CA MET A 1 22.51 -65.65 -132.88
C MET A 1 21.03 -65.89 -132.57
N GLN A 2 20.74 -66.70 -131.56
CA GLN A 2 19.41 -66.79 -130.97
C GLN A 2 19.59 -66.26 -129.56
N LEU A 3 19.25 -64.98 -129.39
CA LEU A 3 19.01 -64.46 -128.06
C LEU A 3 17.69 -65.10 -127.63
N ASP A 4 17.80 -66.14 -126.83
CA ASP A 4 16.69 -66.88 -126.26
C ASP A 4 15.80 -65.91 -125.47
N GLY A 5 14.70 -65.43 -126.06
CA GLY A 5 13.74 -64.57 -125.37
C GLY A 5 13.20 -65.19 -124.08
N PHE A 6 13.27 -66.52 -123.96
CA PHE A 6 12.99 -67.27 -122.75
C PHE A 6 14.03 -67.07 -121.64
N THR A 7 15.34 -67.06 -121.95
CA THR A 7 16.39 -66.86 -120.93
C THR A 7 16.42 -65.42 -120.44
N THR A 8 16.18 -64.45 -121.33
CA THR A 8 16.04 -63.03 -120.95
C THR A 8 14.81 -62.81 -120.06
N ALA A 9 13.67 -63.45 -120.38
CA ALA A 9 12.48 -63.40 -119.53
C ALA A 9 12.71 -64.05 -118.15
N ALA A 10 13.38 -65.20 -118.10
CA ALA A 10 13.75 -65.87 -116.85
C ALA A 10 14.72 -65.04 -116.00
N GLN A 11 15.69 -64.34 -116.61
CA GLN A 11 16.58 -63.40 -115.92
C GLN A 11 15.85 -62.18 -115.37
N ILE A 12 14.89 -61.62 -116.12
CA ILE A 12 14.04 -60.51 -115.64
C ILE A 12 13.20 -60.96 -114.44
N ILE A 13 12.61 -62.16 -114.50
CA ILE A 13 11.86 -62.74 -113.38
C ILE A 13 12.77 -62.95 -112.16
N ASN A 14 13.97 -63.51 -112.35
CA ASN A 14 14.94 -63.70 -111.27
C ASN A 14 15.39 -62.36 -110.65
N PHE A 15 15.64 -61.35 -111.48
CA PHE A 15 15.95 -60.00 -111.02
C PHE A 15 14.78 -59.36 -110.26
N LEU A 16 13.55 -59.50 -110.74
CA LEU A 16 12.35 -59.03 -110.04
C LEU A 16 12.15 -59.73 -108.70
N ILE A 17 12.38 -61.04 -108.63
CA ILE A 17 12.36 -61.80 -107.38
C ILE A 17 13.43 -61.27 -106.42
N LEU A 18 14.66 -61.05 -106.90
CA LEU A 18 15.75 -60.50 -106.09
C LEU A 18 15.44 -59.09 -105.57
N VAL A 19 14.91 -58.21 -106.42
CA VAL A 19 14.49 -56.84 -106.04
C VAL A 19 13.34 -56.89 -105.03
N ALA A 20 12.37 -57.79 -105.20
CA ALA A 20 11.28 -57.98 -104.26
C ALA A 20 11.80 -58.49 -102.90
N LEU A 21 12.77 -59.41 -102.90
CA LEU A 21 13.44 -59.92 -101.71
C LEU A 21 14.24 -58.82 -101.01
N LEU A 22 15.04 -58.04 -101.73
CA LEU A 22 15.80 -56.91 -101.20
C LEU A 22 14.90 -55.82 -100.62
N LYS A 23 13.80 -55.49 -101.31
CA LYS A 23 12.81 -54.51 -100.84
C LYS A 23 12.18 -54.95 -99.52
N ARG A 24 11.85 -56.24 -99.39
CA ARG A 24 11.16 -56.79 -98.20
C ARG A 24 12.12 -57.10 -97.04
N PHE A 25 13.30 -57.64 -97.31
CA PHE A 25 14.27 -58.07 -96.29
C PHE A 25 15.29 -57.02 -95.87
N LEU A 26 15.68 -56.08 -96.76
CA LEU A 26 16.79 -55.16 -96.47
C LEU A 26 16.31 -53.72 -96.33
N TYR A 27 15.57 -53.21 -97.33
CA TYR A 27 15.16 -51.80 -97.37
C TYR A 27 14.14 -51.46 -96.27
N GLY A 28 13.12 -52.31 -96.09
CA GLY A 28 12.10 -52.11 -95.06
C GLY A 28 12.67 -52.08 -93.63
N PRO A 29 13.47 -53.07 -93.20
CA PRO A 29 14.06 -53.09 -91.87
C PRO A 29 15.08 -51.96 -91.62
N ILE A 30 15.88 -51.58 -92.63
CA ILE A 30 16.86 -50.49 -92.49
C ILE A 30 16.18 -49.13 -92.32
N ILE A 31 15.18 -48.82 -93.13
CA ILE A 31 14.44 -47.55 -93.01
C ILE A 31 13.73 -47.48 -91.66
N ARG A 32 13.06 -48.58 -91.23
CA ARG A 32 12.44 -48.64 -89.90
C ARG A 32 13.44 -48.43 -88.76
N ALA A 33 14.66 -48.96 -88.88
CA ALA A 33 15.70 -48.76 -87.88
C ALA A 33 16.24 -47.33 -87.85
N MET A 34 16.32 -46.65 -89.00
CA MET A 34 16.66 -45.23 -89.09
C MET A 34 15.54 -44.36 -88.49
N ASP A 35 14.28 -44.58 -88.89
CA ASP A 35 13.12 -43.87 -88.36
C ASP A 35 12.99 -44.05 -86.84
N ALA A 36 13.22 -45.27 -86.34
CA ALA A 36 13.20 -45.56 -84.90
C ALA A 36 14.32 -44.81 -84.16
N ARG A 37 15.53 -44.72 -84.74
CA ARG A 37 16.62 -43.92 -84.18
C ARG A 37 16.29 -42.43 -84.16
N GLU A 38 15.77 -41.91 -85.27
CA GLU A 38 15.39 -40.51 -85.39
C GLU A 38 14.30 -40.14 -84.37
N ALA A 39 13.24 -40.96 -84.27
CA ALA A 39 12.19 -40.78 -83.28
C ALA A 39 12.72 -40.85 -81.84
N GLN A 40 13.65 -41.76 -81.55
CA GLN A 40 14.24 -41.90 -80.21
C GLN A 40 15.13 -40.70 -79.85
N ILE A 41 15.90 -40.17 -80.81
CA ILE A 41 16.69 -38.94 -80.61
C ILE A 41 15.76 -37.74 -80.42
N ALA A 42 14.74 -37.58 -81.27
CA ALA A 42 13.76 -36.51 -81.16
C ALA A 42 13.05 -36.53 -79.79
N THR A 43 12.65 -37.71 -79.33
CA THR A 43 12.01 -37.88 -78.01
C THR A 43 12.95 -37.54 -76.86
N ARG A 44 14.24 -37.92 -76.95
CA ARG A 44 15.24 -37.56 -75.93
C ARG A 44 15.51 -36.06 -75.89
N VAL A 45 15.61 -35.42 -77.05
CA VAL A 45 15.80 -33.96 -77.14
C VAL A 45 14.58 -33.24 -76.58
N GLN A 46 13.36 -33.67 -76.94
CA GLN A 46 12.13 -33.10 -76.41
C GLN A 46 12.05 -33.28 -74.88
N ALA A 47 12.32 -34.48 -74.37
CA ALA A 47 12.33 -34.73 -72.93
C ALA A 47 13.37 -33.88 -72.18
N ALA A 48 14.56 -33.68 -72.77
CA ALA A 48 15.58 -32.81 -72.20
C ALA A 48 15.14 -31.33 -72.18
N GLN A 49 14.49 -30.86 -73.25
CA GLN A 49 13.93 -29.50 -73.31
C GLN A 49 12.80 -29.32 -72.29
N ASP A 50 11.89 -30.28 -72.17
CA ASP A 50 10.81 -30.25 -71.19
C ASP A 50 11.35 -30.27 -69.75
N GLN A 51 12.40 -31.05 -69.48
CA GLN A 51 13.08 -31.07 -68.18
C GLN A 51 13.75 -29.72 -67.88
N LEU A 52 14.45 -29.12 -68.84
CA LEU A 52 15.04 -27.77 -68.70
C LEU A 52 13.97 -26.73 -68.40
N ALA A 53 12.89 -26.70 -69.19
CA ALA A 53 11.78 -25.77 -68.98
C ALA A 53 11.11 -25.98 -67.62
N THR A 54 10.99 -27.23 -67.15
CA THR A 54 10.44 -27.53 -65.82
C THR A 54 11.38 -27.07 -64.73
N ALA A 55 12.69 -27.31 -64.86
CA ALA A 55 13.70 -26.87 -63.90
C ALA A 55 13.77 -25.34 -63.80
N GLU A 56 13.70 -24.62 -64.92
CA GLU A 56 13.64 -23.16 -64.95
C GLU A 56 12.39 -22.61 -64.26
N ARG A 57 11.21 -23.19 -64.50
CA ARG A 57 9.97 -22.82 -63.80
C ARG A 57 10.08 -23.09 -62.30
N GLN A 58 10.63 -24.24 -61.91
CA GLN A 58 10.83 -24.58 -60.51
C GLN A 58 11.78 -23.57 -59.83
N ALA A 59 12.88 -23.21 -60.50
CA ALA A 59 13.85 -22.25 -59.99
C ALA A 59 13.25 -20.85 -59.83
N ALA A 60 12.48 -20.39 -60.81
CA ALA A 60 11.76 -19.12 -60.72
C ALA A 60 10.77 -19.11 -59.54
N HIS A 61 9.98 -20.16 -59.39
CA HIS A 61 9.03 -20.31 -58.29
C HIS A 61 9.73 -20.37 -56.92
N TYR A 62 10.85 -21.08 -56.80
CA TYR A 62 11.67 -21.06 -55.57
C TYR A 62 12.21 -19.67 -55.26
N HIS A 63 12.63 -18.91 -56.28
CA HIS A 63 13.13 -17.55 -56.09
C HIS A 63 12.02 -16.61 -55.59
N GLU A 64 10.82 -16.69 -56.17
CA GLU A 64 9.64 -15.94 -55.71
C GLU A 64 9.27 -16.30 -54.27
N GLN A 65 9.25 -17.59 -53.93
CA GLN A 65 8.98 -18.03 -52.56
C GLN A 65 10.03 -17.51 -51.57
N LEU A 66 11.31 -17.54 -51.92
CA LEU A 66 12.38 -16.99 -51.08
C LEU A 66 12.22 -15.49 -50.87
N GLN A 67 11.85 -14.73 -51.92
CA GLN A 67 11.57 -13.31 -51.79
C GLN A 67 10.36 -13.05 -50.88
N ALA A 68 9.26 -13.77 -51.07
CA ALA A 68 8.07 -13.64 -50.24
C ALA A 68 8.34 -14.00 -48.76
N LEU A 69 9.16 -15.03 -48.52
CA LEU A 69 9.55 -15.45 -47.18
C LEU A 69 10.45 -14.42 -46.50
N ASN A 70 11.40 -13.82 -47.24
CA ASN A 70 12.22 -12.73 -46.72
C ASN A 70 11.38 -11.48 -46.39
N GLN A 71 10.46 -11.09 -47.27
CA GLN A 71 9.55 -9.96 -47.01
C GLN A 71 8.69 -10.22 -45.77
N THR A 72 8.10 -11.41 -45.67
CA THR A 72 7.28 -11.80 -44.51
C THR A 72 8.09 -11.79 -43.22
N ARG A 73 9.33 -12.30 -43.27
CA ARG A 73 10.26 -12.27 -42.14
C ARG A 73 10.56 -10.84 -41.71
N ASP A 74 10.87 -9.95 -42.65
CA ASP A 74 11.22 -8.57 -42.34
C ASP A 74 10.00 -7.82 -41.74
N THR A 75 8.80 -8.06 -42.27
CA THR A 75 7.55 -7.54 -41.70
C THR A 75 7.33 -8.06 -40.28
N MET A 76 7.45 -9.37 -40.04
CA MET A 76 7.30 -9.96 -38.71
C MET A 76 8.33 -9.40 -37.70
N LEU A 77 9.58 -9.20 -38.13
CA LEU A 77 10.62 -8.62 -37.28
C LEU A 77 10.32 -7.15 -36.96
N SER A 78 9.80 -6.38 -37.92
CA SER A 78 9.39 -4.99 -37.70
C SER A 78 8.22 -4.92 -36.71
N GLU A 79 7.18 -5.72 -36.91
CA GLU A 79 6.02 -5.80 -36.02
C GLU A 79 6.43 -6.21 -34.61
N ALA A 80 7.29 -7.22 -34.47
CA ALA A 80 7.80 -7.65 -33.18
C ALA A 80 8.63 -6.55 -32.48
N ALA A 81 9.41 -5.78 -33.24
CA ALA A 81 10.18 -4.65 -32.71
C ALA A 81 9.26 -3.52 -32.24
N GLU A 82 8.23 -3.17 -33.01
CA GLU A 82 7.22 -2.17 -32.64
C GLU A 82 6.41 -2.59 -31.41
N GLU A 83 6.00 -3.86 -31.33
CA GLU A 83 5.28 -4.40 -30.18
C GLU A 83 6.16 -4.40 -28.93
N ALA A 84 7.43 -4.81 -29.06
CA ALA A 84 8.41 -4.78 -27.98
C ALA A 84 8.63 -3.35 -27.46
N GLU A 85 8.75 -2.37 -28.36
CA GLU A 85 8.93 -0.97 -27.99
C GLU A 85 7.67 -0.40 -27.31
N SER A 86 6.49 -0.67 -27.86
CA SER A 86 5.20 -0.31 -27.24
C SER A 86 5.05 -0.91 -25.85
N ARG A 87 5.43 -2.18 -25.68
CA ARG A 87 5.40 -2.87 -24.39
C ARG A 87 6.40 -2.27 -23.41
N ARG A 88 7.62 -1.97 -23.87
CA ARG A 88 8.64 -1.29 -23.07
C ARG A 88 8.14 0.05 -22.56
N GLN A 89 7.50 0.83 -23.43
CA GLN A 89 6.98 2.16 -23.10
C GLN A 89 5.83 2.07 -22.09
N ARG A 90 4.88 1.14 -22.29
CA ARG A 90 3.82 0.86 -21.32
C ARG A 90 4.36 0.44 -19.95
N LEU A 91 5.37 -0.43 -19.90
CA LEU A 91 6.00 -0.85 -18.64
C LEU A 91 6.70 0.31 -17.93
N LEU A 92 7.35 1.20 -18.68
CA LEU A 92 7.99 2.39 -18.11
C LEU A 92 6.97 3.40 -17.58
N ASP A 93 5.88 3.61 -18.30
CA ASP A 93 4.80 4.51 -17.86
C ASP A 93 4.10 3.96 -16.62
N GLN A 94 3.86 2.65 -16.57
CA GLN A 94 3.32 1.99 -15.39
C GLN A 94 4.28 2.08 -14.19
N ALA A 95 5.57 1.80 -14.39
CA ALA A 95 6.57 1.96 -13.32
C ALA A 95 6.64 3.41 -12.80
N ARG A 96 6.48 4.42 -13.67
CA ARG A 96 6.41 5.82 -13.25
C ARG A 96 5.16 6.12 -12.43
N GLN A 97 4.01 5.59 -12.83
CA GLN A 97 2.77 5.74 -12.07
C GLN A 97 2.87 5.07 -10.70
N ASP A 98 3.42 3.86 -10.63
CA ASP A 98 3.62 3.13 -9.38
C ASP A 98 4.57 3.90 -8.43
N VAL A 99 5.66 4.46 -8.96
CA VAL A 99 6.58 5.30 -8.18
C VAL A 99 5.89 6.57 -7.69
N GLN A 100 5.07 7.22 -8.51
CA GLN A 100 4.31 8.41 -8.10
C GLN A 100 3.30 8.09 -6.99
N GLN A 101 2.57 6.98 -7.12
CA GLN A 101 1.64 6.52 -6.10
C GLN A 101 2.37 6.19 -4.79
N LEU A 102 3.51 5.50 -4.88
CA LEU A 102 4.33 5.18 -3.71
C LEU A 102 4.87 6.44 -3.03
N GLN A 103 5.32 7.44 -3.80
CA GLN A 103 5.75 8.73 -3.25
C GLN A 103 4.63 9.46 -2.54
N GLU A 104 3.42 9.49 -3.12
CA GLU A 104 2.27 10.15 -2.52
C GLU A 104 1.85 9.44 -1.21
N GLN A 105 1.76 8.11 -1.22
CA GLN A 105 1.50 7.32 -0.02
C GLN A 105 2.58 7.54 1.05
N TRP A 106 3.85 7.58 0.65
CA TRP A 106 4.94 7.84 1.59
C TRP A 106 4.85 9.24 2.20
N ARG A 107 4.50 10.28 1.42
CA ARG A 107 4.29 11.64 1.94
C ARG A 107 3.12 11.71 2.91
N GLN A 108 2.01 11.03 2.61
CA GLN A 108 0.86 10.96 3.49
C GLN A 108 1.20 10.27 4.81
N ASN A 109 1.88 9.12 4.74
CA ASN A 109 2.33 8.39 5.92
C ASN A 109 3.30 9.23 6.75
N LEU A 110 4.25 9.93 6.11
CA LEU A 110 5.21 10.80 6.80
C LEU A 110 4.51 11.97 7.49
N GLN A 111 3.48 12.57 6.87
CA GLN A 111 2.68 13.61 7.51
C GLN A 111 1.92 13.07 8.73
N GLN A 112 1.31 11.88 8.61
CA GLN A 112 0.63 11.23 9.73
C GLN A 112 1.59 10.91 10.88
N GLU A 113 2.78 10.40 10.56
CA GLU A 113 3.82 10.09 11.54
C GLU A 113 4.37 11.36 12.21
N GLN A 114 4.55 12.45 11.45
CA GLN A 114 4.94 13.74 12.02
C GLN A 114 3.85 14.27 12.98
N MET A 115 2.59 14.18 12.60
CA MET A 115 1.47 14.63 13.44
C MET A 115 1.37 13.80 14.73
N SER A 116 1.47 12.47 14.63
CA SER A 116 1.45 11.60 15.80
C SER A 116 2.66 11.82 16.72
N PHE A 117 3.85 12.02 16.13
CA PHE A 117 5.06 12.36 16.89
C PHE A 117 4.93 13.70 17.62
N LEU A 118 4.41 14.74 16.96
CA LEU A 118 4.19 16.05 17.60
C LEU A 118 3.14 15.96 18.70
N GLN A 119 2.10 15.16 18.52
CA GLN A 119 1.07 14.93 19.53
C GLN A 119 1.66 14.25 20.77
N GLU A 120 2.43 13.17 20.58
CA GLU A 120 3.11 12.47 21.67
C GLU A 120 4.10 13.39 22.39
N LEU A 121 4.86 14.18 21.63
CA LEU A 121 5.79 15.16 22.20
C LEU A 121 5.06 16.22 23.04
N ARG A 122 3.92 16.73 22.58
CA ARG A 122 3.11 17.69 23.35
C ARG A 122 2.58 17.05 24.63
N HIS A 123 2.10 15.81 24.57
CA HIS A 123 1.64 15.06 25.73
C HIS A 123 2.76 14.91 26.78
N GLN A 124 3.92 14.41 26.37
CA GLN A 124 5.06 14.26 27.27
C GLN A 124 5.56 15.60 27.85
N ALA A 125 5.63 16.65 27.01
CA ALA A 125 6.05 17.97 27.47
C ALA A 125 5.08 18.57 28.50
N GLY A 126 3.78 18.39 28.33
CA GLY A 126 2.79 18.88 29.29
C GLY A 126 2.82 18.13 30.61
N LEU A 127 2.94 16.79 30.59
CA LEU A 127 3.14 16.00 31.81
C LEU A 127 4.40 16.44 32.56
N GLN A 128 5.51 16.66 31.84
CA GLN A 128 6.74 17.17 32.44
C GLN A 128 6.57 18.58 33.02
N ALA A 129 5.83 19.46 32.35
CA ALA A 129 5.58 20.81 32.87
C ALA A 129 4.72 20.79 34.15
N ILE A 130 3.73 19.90 34.22
CA ILE A 130 2.90 19.69 35.42
C ILE A 130 3.76 19.14 36.55
N ASP A 131 4.62 18.17 36.28
CA ASP A 131 5.53 17.60 37.27
C ASP A 131 6.49 18.68 37.83
N VAL A 132 7.07 19.51 36.96
CA VAL A 132 7.90 20.65 37.39
C VAL A 132 7.08 21.65 38.21
N ALA A 133 5.85 21.97 37.79
CA ALA A 133 4.97 22.86 38.56
C ALA A 133 4.65 22.28 39.95
N ARG A 134 4.45 20.96 40.06
CA ARG A 134 4.24 20.26 41.32
C ARG A 134 5.45 20.41 42.25
N HIS A 135 6.65 20.13 41.75
CA HIS A 135 7.89 20.31 42.51
C HIS A 135 8.12 21.76 42.94
N VAL A 136 7.84 22.73 42.06
CA VAL A 136 7.97 24.17 42.40
C VAL A 136 6.98 24.58 43.49
N VAL A 137 5.74 24.08 43.45
CA VAL A 137 4.74 24.33 44.49
C VAL A 137 5.16 23.70 45.82
N GLU A 138 5.73 22.50 45.80
CA GLU A 138 6.29 21.84 46.98
C GLU A 138 7.46 22.64 47.58
N ASP A 139 8.40 23.09 46.76
CA ASP A 139 9.55 23.91 47.19
C ASP A 139 9.12 25.28 47.74
N LEU A 140 8.07 25.87 47.19
CA LEU A 140 7.52 27.18 47.60
C LEU A 140 6.45 27.07 48.70
N ALA A 141 6.14 25.88 49.19
CA ALA A 141 5.20 25.69 50.30
C ALA A 141 5.82 26.16 51.63
N HIS A 142 5.93 27.48 51.80
CA HIS A 142 6.41 28.15 53.00
C HIS A 142 5.25 28.79 53.79
N GLN A 143 5.55 29.26 55.00
CA GLN A 143 4.58 29.74 55.99
C GLN A 143 3.57 30.80 55.47
N GLU A 144 3.92 31.63 54.48
CA GLU A 144 2.99 32.64 53.94
C GLU A 144 1.95 32.02 53.00
N LEU A 145 2.38 31.05 52.20
CA LEU A 145 1.52 30.34 51.27
C LEU A 145 0.63 29.32 52.02
N GLU A 146 1.14 28.69 53.08
CA GLU A 146 0.33 27.91 54.03
C GLU A 146 -0.81 28.75 54.63
N GLN A 147 -0.52 29.98 55.07
CA GLN A 147 -1.52 30.91 55.61
C GLN A 147 -2.56 31.32 54.57
N ALA A 148 -2.14 31.55 53.32
CA ALA A 148 -3.05 31.86 52.23
C ALA A 148 -4.02 30.70 51.95
N VAL A 149 -3.53 29.45 51.96
CA VAL A 149 -4.37 28.27 51.77
C VAL A 149 -5.37 28.09 52.91
N ILE A 150 -4.96 28.30 54.17
CA ILE A 150 -5.88 28.31 55.32
C ILE A 150 -6.98 29.37 55.14
N HIS A 151 -6.60 30.58 54.70
CA HIS A 151 -7.55 31.67 54.51
C HIS A 151 -8.61 31.32 53.45
N ILE A 152 -8.18 30.79 52.30
CA ILE A 152 -9.05 30.37 51.20
C ILE A 152 -9.97 29.23 51.65
N PHE A 153 -9.43 28.21 52.35
CA PHE A 153 -10.21 27.11 52.93
C PHE A 153 -11.33 27.64 53.84
N LEU A 154 -11.03 28.57 54.74
CA LEU A 154 -12.02 29.19 55.62
C LEU A 154 -13.09 29.98 54.87
N GLN A 155 -12.73 30.66 53.77
CA GLN A 155 -13.71 31.35 52.94
C GLN A 155 -14.64 30.39 52.22
N HIS A 156 -14.11 29.30 51.66
CA HIS A 156 -14.95 28.30 51.00
C HIS A 156 -15.88 27.61 51.98
N LEU A 157 -15.41 27.29 53.19
CA LEU A 157 -16.23 26.69 54.24
C LEU A 157 -17.43 27.60 54.60
N LYS A 158 -17.22 28.92 54.66
CA LYS A 158 -18.31 29.90 54.87
C LYS A 158 -19.33 29.93 53.72
N ASN A 159 -18.85 29.76 52.50
CA ASN A 159 -19.65 29.85 51.27
C ASN A 159 -20.16 28.49 50.78
N LEU A 160 -20.13 27.44 51.63
CA LEU A 160 -20.69 26.15 51.26
C LEU A 160 -22.19 26.25 50.96
N ASP A 161 -22.61 25.68 49.84
CA ASP A 161 -24.01 25.59 49.45
C ASP A 161 -24.80 24.67 50.40
N ASP A 162 -26.11 24.94 50.52
CA ASP A 162 -26.99 24.22 51.46
C ASP A 162 -27.11 22.72 51.13
N GLU A 163 -26.97 22.33 49.86
CA GLU A 163 -26.96 20.93 49.42
C GLU A 163 -25.75 20.17 49.97
N THR A 164 -24.55 20.75 49.83
CA THR A 164 -23.32 20.19 50.39
C THR A 164 -23.40 20.08 51.90
N ARG A 165 -23.95 21.08 52.60
CA ARG A 165 -24.16 21.03 54.05
C ARG A 165 -25.07 19.87 54.47
N GLN A 166 -26.13 19.59 53.71
CA GLN A 166 -27.03 18.48 53.98
C GLN A 166 -26.37 17.11 53.78
N VAL A 167 -25.48 16.97 52.79
CA VAL A 167 -24.69 15.75 52.58
C VAL A 167 -23.83 15.42 53.80
N PHE A 168 -23.22 16.43 54.43
CA PHE A 168 -22.44 16.24 55.66
C PHE A 168 -23.32 16.04 56.91
N ALA A 169 -24.54 16.60 56.94
CA ALA A 169 -25.46 16.52 58.09
C ALA A 169 -26.27 15.21 58.15
N THR A 170 -26.60 14.58 57.02
CA THR A 170 -27.55 13.44 56.93
C THR A 170 -26.90 12.06 57.04
N ALA A 171 -25.58 11.97 57.04
CA ALA A 171 -24.89 10.69 57.20
C ALA A 171 -25.11 10.14 58.63
N ASP A 172 -25.93 9.10 58.74
CA ASP A 172 -26.23 8.27 59.93
C ASP A 172 -26.53 9.02 61.24
N GLY A 173 -27.82 9.32 61.47
CA GLY A 173 -28.60 9.13 62.71
C GLY A 173 -28.09 9.61 64.09
N GLU A 174 -26.84 10.02 64.26
CA GLU A 174 -26.24 10.45 65.52
C GLU A 174 -25.76 11.91 65.45
N PRO A 175 -26.11 12.74 66.46
CA PRO A 175 -25.86 14.19 66.48
C PRO A 175 -24.40 14.60 66.78
N SER A 176 -23.42 13.68 66.77
CA SER A 176 -22.02 14.01 67.02
C SER A 176 -21.13 13.43 65.91
N GLY A 177 -20.93 14.21 64.84
CA GLY A 177 -20.03 13.84 63.75
C GLY A 177 -18.56 14.05 64.15
N GLN A 178 -17.75 13.00 64.02
CA GLN A 178 -16.30 13.14 64.03
C GLN A 178 -15.85 13.71 62.68
N VAL A 179 -15.08 14.80 62.73
CA VAL A 179 -14.52 15.47 61.56
C VAL A 179 -13.00 15.42 61.67
N VAL A 180 -12.33 14.93 60.62
CA VAL A 180 -10.87 14.89 60.56
C VAL A 180 -10.41 15.94 59.57
N ILE A 181 -9.62 16.91 60.04
CA ILE A 181 -8.92 17.87 59.18
C ILE A 181 -7.49 17.36 59.00
N ARG A 182 -7.15 17.00 57.77
CA ARG A 182 -5.80 16.63 57.35
C ARG A 182 -5.11 17.88 56.81
N SER A 183 -3.89 18.15 57.27
CA SER A 183 -3.08 19.27 56.77
C SER A 183 -1.74 18.77 56.26
N ALA A 184 -1.25 19.37 55.17
CA ALA A 184 0.08 19.13 54.65
C ALA A 184 1.20 19.54 55.63
N PHE A 185 0.90 20.45 56.55
CA PHE A 185 1.86 21.10 57.47
C PHE A 185 1.32 21.11 58.92
N PRO A 186 2.19 21.30 59.93
CA PRO A 186 1.74 21.42 61.31
C PRO A 186 0.96 22.73 61.52
N LEU A 187 -0.24 22.64 62.08
CA LEU A 187 -1.09 23.80 62.33
C LEU A 187 -0.77 24.43 63.69
N SER A 188 -0.84 25.76 63.77
CA SER A 188 -0.74 26.46 65.05
C SER A 188 -2.03 26.29 65.87
N LEU A 189 -1.92 26.31 67.21
CA LEU A 189 -3.09 26.20 68.10
C LEU A 189 -4.17 27.25 67.80
N ARG A 190 -3.79 28.46 67.40
CA ARG A 190 -4.73 29.53 67.02
C ARG A 190 -5.47 29.19 65.72
N THR A 191 -4.76 28.60 64.77
CA THR A 191 -5.31 28.17 63.49
C THR A 191 -6.28 27.01 63.68
N GLU A 192 -5.90 26.00 64.48
CA GLU A 192 -6.77 24.86 64.82
C GLU A 192 -8.06 25.34 65.48
N GLN A 193 -7.98 26.25 66.45
CA GLN A 193 -9.16 26.86 67.08
C GLN A 193 -10.06 27.58 66.07
N THR A 194 -9.46 28.33 65.14
CA THR A 194 -10.21 29.07 64.11
C THR A 194 -10.91 28.13 63.13
N LEU A 195 -10.21 27.07 62.70
CA LEU A 195 -10.77 26.03 61.82
C LEU A 195 -11.88 25.25 62.51
N MET A 196 -11.67 24.86 63.77
CA MET A 196 -12.68 24.17 64.58
C MET A 196 -13.95 25.01 64.73
N GLN A 197 -13.82 26.30 65.04
CA GLN A 197 -14.96 27.22 65.11
C GLN A 197 -15.68 27.35 63.76
N ALA A 198 -14.94 27.46 62.66
CA ALA A 198 -15.53 27.57 61.32
C ALA A 198 -16.30 26.30 60.93
N VAL A 199 -15.75 25.12 61.19
CA VAL A 199 -16.43 23.83 60.97
C VAL A 199 -17.71 23.73 61.81
N GLN A 200 -17.64 24.10 63.08
CA GLN A 200 -18.81 24.04 63.96
C GLN A 200 -19.91 25.03 63.55
N ALA A 201 -19.53 26.23 63.11
CA ALA A 201 -20.48 27.27 62.73
C ALA A 201 -21.18 27.02 61.39
N HIS A 202 -20.52 26.34 60.45
CA HIS A 202 -20.98 26.27 59.06
C HIS A 202 -21.20 24.86 58.52
N LEU A 203 -20.70 23.82 59.20
CA LEU A 203 -20.80 22.44 58.74
C LEU A 203 -21.63 21.56 59.69
N LEU A 204 -21.22 21.42 60.95
CA LEU A 204 -21.83 20.49 61.92
C LEU A 204 -21.78 21.07 63.34
N ASP A 205 -22.94 21.33 63.93
CA ASP A 205 -23.03 21.82 65.31
C ASP A 205 -22.48 20.78 66.30
N HIS A 206 -21.66 21.22 67.26
CA HIS A 206 -20.95 20.38 68.24
C HIS A 206 -20.07 19.23 67.68
N ALA A 207 -19.54 19.35 66.45
CA ALA A 207 -18.60 18.37 65.89
C ALA A 207 -17.30 18.24 66.70
N GLN A 208 -16.83 17.00 66.87
CA GLN A 208 -15.50 16.72 67.40
C GLN A 208 -14.50 16.77 66.24
N VAL A 209 -13.63 17.78 66.23
CA VAL A 209 -12.64 18.00 65.17
C VAL A 209 -11.27 17.46 65.61
N GLN A 210 -10.73 16.54 64.82
CA GLN A 210 -9.37 16.02 64.99
C GLN A 210 -8.46 16.56 63.88
N PHE A 211 -7.27 17.01 64.24
CA PHE A 211 -6.26 17.47 63.29
C PHE A 211 -5.19 16.39 63.09
N VAL A 212 -4.85 16.10 61.83
CA VAL A 212 -3.82 15.12 61.46
C VAL A 212 -2.89 15.74 60.42
N THR A 213 -1.58 15.72 60.66
CA THR A 213 -0.60 16.18 59.65
C THR A 213 -0.26 15.02 58.71
N VAL A 214 -0.43 15.24 57.40
CA VAL A 214 -0.18 14.29 56.32
C VAL A 214 0.81 14.93 55.33
N PRO A 215 2.12 14.70 55.47
CA PRO A 215 3.14 15.33 54.63
C PRO A 215 3.07 14.99 53.13
N THR A 216 2.34 13.93 52.76
CA THR A 216 2.12 13.54 51.35
C THR A 216 1.06 14.38 50.65
N LEU A 217 0.38 15.28 51.36
CA LEU A 217 -0.59 16.22 50.81
C LEU A 217 0.15 17.44 50.25
N ILE A 218 -0.07 17.78 48.98
CA ILE A 218 0.62 18.94 48.36
C ILE A 218 -0.07 20.22 48.80
N CYS A 219 0.51 20.82 49.83
CA CYS A 219 0.21 22.14 50.36
C CYS A 219 -1.30 22.49 50.37
N GLY A 220 -1.99 21.98 51.38
CA GLY A 220 -3.36 22.37 51.68
C GLY A 220 -4.01 21.63 52.84
N LEU A 221 -5.34 21.67 52.83
CA LEU A 221 -6.20 21.13 53.89
C LEU A 221 -7.29 20.24 53.27
N GLU A 222 -7.48 19.07 53.83
CA GLU A 222 -8.62 18.20 53.53
C GLU A 222 -9.48 18.05 54.77
N LEU A 223 -10.79 18.19 54.61
CA LEU A 223 -11.76 17.85 55.62
C LEU A 223 -12.44 16.55 55.22
N GLU A 224 -12.37 15.57 56.10
CA GLU A 224 -13.04 14.28 55.94
C GLU A 224 -14.05 14.11 57.08
N ALA A 225 -15.31 13.88 56.72
CA ALA A 225 -16.37 13.64 57.69
C ALA A 225 -17.32 12.57 57.14
N LYS A 226 -17.54 11.52 57.93
CA LYS A 226 -18.52 10.45 57.62
C LYS A 226 -18.39 9.86 56.20
N GLY A 227 -17.15 9.67 55.71
CA GLY A 227 -16.84 9.12 54.38
C GLY A 227 -16.92 10.13 53.22
N GLN A 228 -17.35 11.36 53.48
CA GLN A 228 -17.33 12.47 52.53
C GLN A 228 -16.04 13.28 52.71
N LYS A 229 -15.43 13.68 51.59
CA LYS A 229 -14.17 14.44 51.58
C LYS A 229 -14.37 15.77 50.89
N LEU A 230 -13.84 16.80 51.52
CA LEU A 230 -13.80 18.16 51.03
C LEU A 230 -12.35 18.62 51.05
N ALA A 231 -11.73 18.56 49.89
CA ALA A 231 -10.31 18.81 49.73
C ALA A 231 -10.09 20.22 49.14
N TRP A 232 -9.25 21.02 49.78
CA TRP A 232 -8.69 22.24 49.20
C TRP A 232 -7.17 22.21 49.37
N HIS A 233 -6.51 21.67 48.36
CA HIS A 233 -5.05 21.61 48.25
C HIS A 233 -4.63 21.90 46.82
N MET A 234 -3.41 22.40 46.61
CA MET A 234 -2.93 22.75 45.27
C MET A 234 -2.81 21.54 44.34
N ALA A 235 -2.67 20.32 44.90
CA ALA A 235 -2.75 19.10 44.09
C ALA A 235 -4.04 19.02 43.26
N HIS A 236 -5.21 19.41 43.80
CA HIS A 236 -6.46 19.36 43.05
C HIS A 236 -6.47 20.29 41.82
N TYR A 237 -5.80 21.45 41.92
CA TYR A 237 -5.65 22.36 40.78
C TYR A 237 -4.69 21.81 39.72
N LEU A 238 -3.61 21.14 40.14
CA LEU A 238 -2.68 20.48 39.23
C LEU A 238 -3.31 19.26 38.56
N ASP A 239 -4.07 18.47 39.30
CA ASP A 239 -4.80 17.31 38.79
C ASP A 239 -5.89 17.77 37.80
N HIS A 240 -6.60 18.85 38.10
CA HIS A 240 -7.55 19.45 37.16
C HIS A 240 -6.86 20.00 35.90
N LEU A 241 -5.67 20.61 36.04
CA LEU A 241 -4.88 21.07 34.90
C LEU A 241 -4.43 19.89 34.04
N GLU A 242 -4.02 18.79 34.65
CA GLU A 242 -3.66 17.54 33.97
C GLU A 242 -4.86 16.95 33.22
N GLU A 243 -6.02 16.87 33.86
CA GLU A 243 -7.26 16.41 33.23
C GLU A 243 -7.68 17.29 32.05
N GLN A 244 -7.63 18.62 32.21
CA GLN A 244 -7.94 19.58 31.16
C GLN A 244 -6.94 19.50 30.00
N PHE A 245 -5.65 19.38 30.30
CA PHE A 245 -4.60 19.23 29.30
C PHE A 245 -4.78 17.93 28.51
N ALA A 246 -5.04 16.82 29.20
CA ALA A 246 -5.34 15.52 28.60
C ALA A 246 -6.64 15.54 27.78
N ALA A 247 -7.64 16.33 28.19
CA ALA A 247 -8.86 16.53 27.43
C ALA A 247 -8.62 17.35 26.15
N MET A 248 -7.85 18.44 26.22
CA MET A 248 -7.49 19.26 25.05
C MET A 248 -6.67 18.47 24.02
N LEU A 249 -5.71 17.65 24.48
CA LEU A 249 -4.94 16.78 23.60
C LEU A 249 -5.82 15.71 22.92
N ARG A 250 -6.82 15.18 23.62
CA ARG A 250 -7.79 14.24 23.04
C ARG A 250 -8.69 14.93 22.01
N GLN A 251 -9.13 16.15 22.28
CA GLN A 251 -9.99 16.90 21.37
C GLN A 251 -9.28 17.34 20.07
N GLU A 252 -7.98 17.64 20.13
CA GLU A 252 -7.17 17.89 18.92
C GLU A 252 -6.82 16.61 18.14
N SER A 253 -6.92 15.44 18.78
CA SER A 253 -6.60 14.15 18.17
C SER A 253 -7.74 13.51 17.39
N GLU A 254 -8.98 13.98 17.60
CA GLU A 254 -10.09 13.59 16.75
C GLU A 254 -9.94 14.30 15.39
N PRO A 255 -9.71 13.56 14.29
CA PRO A 255 -9.69 14.18 12.98
C PRO A 255 -11.04 14.84 12.75
N GLN A 256 -11.03 16.12 12.33
CA GLN A 256 -12.20 16.84 11.82
C GLN A 256 -12.82 16.02 10.67
N THR A 257 -13.67 15.06 11.03
CA THR A 257 -14.37 14.17 10.10
C THR A 257 -15.69 14.84 9.74
N THR A 258 -15.63 16.08 9.26
CA THR A 258 -16.74 16.84 8.67
C THR A 258 -16.08 18.12 8.14
N MET A 259 -15.90 18.36 6.85
CA MET A 259 -16.95 18.65 5.87
C MET A 259 -16.29 18.67 4.48
N ALA A 260 -16.60 17.72 3.62
CA ALA A 260 -16.45 17.84 2.17
C ALA A 260 -17.58 17.02 1.54
N GLY A 261 -18.77 17.63 1.53
CA GLY A 261 -19.88 17.25 0.66
C GLY A 261 -19.97 18.24 -0.49
#